data_AF-A0A955IVW8-F1
#
_entry.id   AF-A0A955IVW8-F1
#
_cell.length_a   1.000
_cell.length_b   1.000
_cell.length_c   1.000
_cell.angle_alpha   90.00
_cell.angle_beta   90.00
_cell.angle_gamma   90.00
#
_symmetry.space_group_name_H-M   'P 1'
#
loop_
_entity.id
_entity.type
_entity.pdbx_description
1 polymer ?
#
loop_
_entity_poly.entity_id
_entity_poly.type
_entity_poly.pdbx_seq_one_letter_code
_entity_poly.pdbx_strand_id
1 'polypeptide(L)'
;MRKFLYNISTVAFGNFFNAALGFFYIAAVAKALTLEDFGKYSILSATLVGIAKLTDFGVNNVFVAKSITQTDAIEKLRHQFGGAKITLLVLAIFIGCLFIFSAGYREYSLLILFIIGVVGYSVNFSLFALFQKEKLYIYAVALNTLPALIKGLIAIMLFFGFFNLSLFSAFAVFSLSICTSLILYTKLPEKHTLYSFPSKKTFELLRTAAPAGVSGLIGSSWSAIAAFIAKVFGTFSSAGIYSIADKIANVFTLVSVSISTVLLPNLAQSKLDNKRINKKKLGVLCILTATMGLLTVGATRVLFPIVFGDKFADSINLLDILIIAASFTAIHNFLENYFFVEQATHKLAAISLLKLTVFVAVAFSLMGTYGLTGLAIAQISASTVALITISVFIYR
;
A
#
# COMPACT_ATOMS: atom_id res chain seq x y z
N MET A 1 27.61 1.38 12.06
CA MET A 1 27.30 0.63 10.82
C MET A 1 26.57 -0.69 11.07
N ARG A 2 27.03 -1.57 11.97
CA ARG A 2 26.39 -2.88 12.26
C ARG A 2 24.92 -2.80 12.70
N LYS A 3 24.57 -1.90 13.63
CA LYS A 3 23.18 -1.68 14.10
C LYS A 3 22.24 -1.15 13.00
N PHE A 4 22.78 -0.33 12.08
CA PHE A 4 22.04 0.21 10.94
C PHE A 4 21.71 -0.89 9.92
N LEU A 5 22.70 -1.70 9.53
CA LEU A 5 22.50 -2.85 8.64
C LEU A 5 21.57 -3.89 9.25
N TYR A 6 21.70 -4.17 10.55
CA TYR A 6 20.80 -5.08 11.27
C TYR A 6 19.34 -4.62 11.20
N ASN A 7 19.07 -3.34 11.45
CA ASN A 7 17.70 -2.80 11.40
C ASN A 7 17.11 -2.88 9.98
N ILE A 8 17.91 -2.59 8.95
CA ILE A 8 17.50 -2.71 7.55
C ILE A 8 17.16 -4.16 7.21
N SER A 9 18.06 -5.09 7.53
CA SER A 9 17.85 -6.52 7.26
C SER A 9 16.62 -7.04 8.00
N THR A 10 16.39 -6.60 9.23
CA THR A 10 15.22 -6.96 10.02
C THR A 10 13.93 -6.46 9.37
N VAL A 11 13.89 -5.20 8.93
CA VAL A 11 12.70 -4.63 8.27
C VAL A 11 12.44 -5.28 6.92
N ALA A 12 13.48 -5.47 6.12
CA ALA A 12 13.38 -6.14 4.83
C ALA A 12 12.87 -7.58 4.99
N PHE A 13 13.52 -8.37 5.84
CA PHE A 13 13.11 -9.75 6.12
C PHE A 13 11.67 -9.82 6.62
N GLY A 14 11.30 -8.97 7.58
CA GLY A 14 9.93 -8.88 8.08
C GLY A 14 8.91 -8.57 6.99
N ASN A 15 9.19 -7.62 6.11
CA ASN A 15 8.29 -7.27 5.01
C ASN A 15 8.14 -8.41 4.00
N PHE A 16 9.24 -9.08 3.62
CA PHE A 16 9.19 -10.24 2.72
C PHE A 16 8.44 -11.42 3.35
N PHE A 17 8.68 -11.69 4.64
CA PHE A 17 7.98 -12.73 5.38
C PHE A 17 6.47 -12.43 5.46
N ASN A 18 6.10 -11.19 5.78
CA ASN A 18 4.69 -10.76 5.82
C ASN A 18 4.02 -10.88 4.45
N ALA A 19 4.73 -10.52 3.38
CA ALA A 19 4.25 -10.66 2.02
C ALA A 19 4.05 -12.12 1.61
N ALA A 20 4.98 -13.01 1.98
CA ALA A 20 4.84 -14.44 1.73
C ALA A 20 3.59 -15.02 2.40
N LEU A 21 3.38 -14.72 3.69
CA LEU A 21 2.17 -15.13 4.42
C LEU A 21 0.89 -14.55 3.80
N GLY A 22 0.93 -13.27 3.41
CA GLY A 22 -0.18 -12.63 2.70
C GLY A 22 -0.48 -13.28 1.35
N PHE A 23 0.55 -13.67 0.60
CA PHE A 23 0.43 -14.40 -0.66
C PHE A 23 -0.17 -15.80 -0.45
N PHE A 24 0.30 -16.56 0.53
CA PHE A 24 -0.29 -17.85 0.89
C PHE A 24 -1.77 -17.73 1.21
N TYR A 25 -2.15 -16.71 1.98
CA TYR A 25 -3.55 -16.43 2.28
C TYR A 25 -4.37 -16.09 1.05
N ILE A 26 -3.87 -15.19 0.19
CA ILE A 26 -4.56 -14.84 -1.07
C ILE A 26 -4.72 -16.08 -1.96
N ALA A 27 -3.71 -16.95 -2.06
CA ALA A 27 -3.79 -18.19 -2.81
C ALA A 27 -4.84 -19.16 -2.24
N ALA A 28 -4.89 -19.33 -0.92
CA ALA A 28 -5.90 -20.14 -0.26
C ALA A 28 -7.32 -19.60 -0.50
N VAL A 29 -7.53 -18.29 -0.35
CA VAL A 29 -8.82 -17.62 -0.63
C VAL A 29 -9.21 -17.77 -2.10
N ALA A 30 -8.26 -17.62 -3.03
CA ALA A 30 -8.50 -17.76 -4.46
C ALA A 30 -8.93 -19.17 -4.86
N LYS A 31 -8.37 -20.20 -4.21
CA LYS A 31 -8.79 -21.60 -4.39
C LYS A 31 -10.14 -21.89 -3.75
N ALA A 32 -10.41 -21.37 -2.56
CA ALA A 32 -11.61 -21.69 -1.80
C ALA A 32 -12.88 -21.00 -2.33
N LEU A 33 -12.78 -19.75 -2.80
CA LEU A 33 -13.93 -18.99 -3.30
C LEU A 33 -14.26 -19.32 -4.76
N THR A 34 -15.42 -18.90 -5.24
CA THR A 34 -15.71 -18.83 -6.68
C THR A 34 -14.92 -17.67 -7.32
N LEU A 35 -14.89 -17.57 -8.66
CA LEU A 35 -14.18 -16.48 -9.34
C LEU A 35 -14.85 -15.13 -9.05
N GLU A 36 -16.18 -15.12 -9.06
CA GLU A 36 -16.99 -13.95 -8.77
C GLU A 36 -16.82 -13.48 -7.32
N ASP A 37 -16.88 -14.40 -6.35
CA ASP A 37 -16.71 -14.07 -4.93
C ASP A 37 -15.30 -13.60 -4.62
N PHE A 38 -14.28 -14.20 -5.26
CA PHE A 38 -12.91 -13.69 -5.16
C PHE A 38 -12.79 -12.25 -5.71
N GLY A 39 -13.53 -11.94 -6.78
CA GLY A 39 -13.66 -10.59 -7.31
C GLY A 39 -14.27 -9.62 -6.32
N LYS A 40 -15.40 -9.98 -5.70
CA LYS A 40 -16.03 -9.19 -4.62
C LYS A 40 -15.07 -8.99 -3.44
N TYR A 41 -14.40 -10.06 -3.00
CA TYR A 41 -13.38 -10.02 -1.95
C TYR A 41 -12.25 -9.05 -2.30
N SER A 42 -11.76 -9.09 -3.53
CA SER A 42 -10.64 -8.25 -3.98
C SER A 42 -11.01 -6.77 -3.97
N ILE A 43 -12.21 -6.42 -4.46
CA ILE A 43 -12.71 -5.04 -4.40
C ILE A 43 -12.91 -4.60 -2.95
N LEU A 44 -13.59 -5.40 -2.12
CA LEU A 44 -13.83 -5.06 -0.71
C LEU A 44 -12.52 -4.85 0.07
N SER A 45 -11.57 -5.77 -0.06
CA SER A 45 -10.28 -5.69 0.64
C SER A 45 -9.41 -4.54 0.14
N ALA A 46 -9.36 -4.30 -1.18
CA ALA A 46 -8.60 -3.19 -1.74
C ALA A 46 -9.21 -1.83 -1.35
N THR A 47 -10.53 -1.70 -1.43
CA THR A 47 -11.22 -0.47 -1.01
C THR A 47 -11.07 -0.23 0.48
N LEU A 48 -11.13 -1.26 1.32
CA LEU A 48 -10.86 -1.14 2.75
C LEU A 48 -9.48 -0.52 3.01
N VAL A 49 -8.44 -1.02 2.33
CA VAL A 49 -7.07 -0.50 2.48
C VAL A 49 -6.95 0.93 1.93
N GLY A 50 -7.53 1.21 0.76
CA GLY A 50 -7.51 2.54 0.15
C GLY A 50 -8.20 3.60 1.03
N ILE A 51 -9.39 3.28 1.55
CA ILE A 51 -10.13 4.16 2.47
C ILE A 51 -9.44 4.28 3.81
N ALA A 52 -8.88 3.20 4.35
CA ALA A 52 -8.10 3.28 5.58
C ALA A 52 -6.88 4.19 5.43
N LYS A 53 -6.29 4.32 4.23
CA LYS A 53 -5.17 5.25 4.00
C LYS A 53 -5.53 6.72 4.20
N LEU A 54 -6.82 7.08 4.10
CA LEU A 54 -7.30 8.42 4.49
C LEU A 54 -6.95 8.75 5.94
N THR A 55 -6.86 7.74 6.82
CA THR A 55 -6.48 7.95 8.23
C THR A 55 -5.00 8.29 8.42
N ASP A 56 -4.16 8.02 7.42
CA ASP A 56 -2.76 8.42 7.38
C ASP A 56 -2.61 9.81 6.73
N PHE A 57 -3.09 9.98 5.49
CA PHE A 57 -3.05 11.23 4.70
C PHE A 57 -1.72 12.01 4.79
N GLY A 58 -0.59 11.29 4.89
CA GLY A 58 0.75 11.88 5.02
C GLY A 58 1.08 12.45 6.41
N VAL A 59 0.12 12.48 7.33
CA VAL A 59 0.27 13.00 8.70
C VAL A 59 1.32 12.21 9.46
N ASN A 60 1.42 10.88 9.26
CA ASN A 60 2.45 10.06 9.91
C ASN A 60 3.86 10.51 9.53
N ASN A 61 4.12 10.67 8.24
CA ASN A 61 5.45 11.06 7.74
C ASN A 61 5.83 12.47 8.23
N VAL A 62 4.89 13.42 8.21
CA VAL A 62 5.11 14.77 8.72
C VAL A 62 5.34 14.77 10.24
N PHE A 63 4.57 13.97 10.99
CA PHE A 63 4.73 13.83 12.43
C PHE A 63 6.11 13.26 12.79
N VAL A 64 6.52 12.16 12.16
CA VAL A 64 7.84 11.55 12.39
C VAL A 64 8.95 12.55 12.06
N ALA A 65 8.89 13.20 10.89
CA ALA A 65 9.89 14.18 10.48
C ALA A 65 10.00 15.36 11.47
N LYS A 66 8.87 15.98 11.85
CA LYS A 66 8.84 17.11 12.79
C LYS A 66 9.24 16.70 14.21
N SER A 67 8.90 15.50 14.65
CA SER A 67 9.26 15.01 15.99
C SER A 67 10.77 14.82 16.18
N ILE A 68 11.51 14.59 15.08
CA ILE A 68 12.96 14.46 15.08
C ILE A 68 13.63 15.84 15.02
N THR A 69 13.04 16.80 14.32
CA THR A 69 13.64 18.13 14.08
C THR A 69 13.23 19.21 15.09
N GLN A 70 12.14 19.04 15.83
CA GLN A 70 11.59 20.04 16.75
C GLN A 70 11.31 19.43 18.14
N THR A 71 12.37 19.23 18.93
CA THR A 71 12.30 18.57 20.25
C THR A 71 11.53 19.36 21.32
N ASP A 72 11.50 20.69 21.23
CA ASP A 72 10.96 21.54 22.30
C ASP A 72 9.43 21.66 22.28
N ALA A 73 8.78 21.13 21.24
CA ALA A 73 7.32 21.23 21.03
C ALA A 73 6.63 19.87 20.83
N ILE A 74 7.29 18.76 21.22
CA ILE A 74 6.81 17.39 20.97
C ILE A 74 5.39 17.16 21.51
N GLU A 75 5.06 17.67 22.70
CA GLU A 75 3.74 17.49 23.30
C GLU A 75 2.64 18.19 22.49
N LYS A 76 2.88 19.44 22.06
CA LYS A 76 1.96 20.18 21.19
C LYS A 76 1.78 19.47 19.85
N LEU A 77 2.85 18.94 19.27
CA LEU A 77 2.81 18.18 18.03
C LEU A 77 2.02 16.86 18.20
N ARG A 78 2.18 16.17 19.34
CA ARG A 78 1.43 14.95 19.67
C ARG A 78 -0.07 15.20 19.74
N HIS A 79 -0.50 16.30 20.36
CA HIS A 79 -1.91 16.69 20.39
C HIS A 79 -2.46 17.00 18.98
N GLN A 80 -1.70 17.73 18.15
CA GLN A 80 -2.09 17.99 16.75
C GLN A 80 -2.22 16.69 15.95
N PHE A 81 -1.29 15.77 16.13
CA PHE A 81 -1.30 14.44 15.51
C PHE A 81 -2.56 13.65 15.91
N GLY A 82 -2.85 13.58 17.21
CA GLY A 82 -4.04 12.93 17.75
C GLY A 82 -5.35 13.48 17.18
N GLY A 83 -5.51 14.81 17.19
CA GLY A 83 -6.68 15.47 16.60
C GLY A 83 -6.82 15.17 15.11
N ALA A 84 -5.70 15.17 14.36
CA ALA A 84 -5.71 14.86 12.93
C ALA A 84 -6.17 13.43 12.67
N LYS A 85 -5.73 12.46 13.50
CA LYS A 85 -6.15 11.05 13.40
C LYS A 85 -7.64 10.87 13.63
N ILE A 86 -8.21 11.56 14.61
CA ILE A 86 -9.66 11.51 14.87
C ILE A 86 -10.43 12.10 13.68
N THR A 87 -10.06 13.29 13.21
CA THR A 87 -10.71 13.92 12.05
C THR A 87 -10.66 13.04 10.81
N LEU A 88 -9.49 12.48 10.49
CA LEU A 88 -9.31 11.62 9.33
C LEU A 88 -10.02 10.27 9.47
N LEU A 89 -10.12 9.71 10.69
CA LEU A 89 -10.86 8.48 10.95
C LEU A 89 -12.36 8.67 10.71
N VAL A 90 -12.95 9.75 11.23
CA VAL A 90 -14.36 10.07 11.01
C VAL A 90 -14.64 10.23 9.51
N LEU A 91 -13.76 10.96 8.80
CA LEU A 91 -13.86 11.14 7.36
C LEU A 91 -13.75 9.80 6.60
N ALA A 92 -12.80 8.95 6.98
CA ALA A 92 -12.59 7.64 6.36
C ALA A 92 -13.80 6.72 6.56
N ILE A 93 -14.39 6.69 7.76
CA ILE A 93 -15.60 5.91 8.04
C ILE A 93 -16.77 6.45 7.21
N PHE A 94 -16.97 7.76 7.16
CA PHE A 94 -18.05 8.37 6.39
C PHE A 94 -17.94 8.03 4.88
N ILE A 95 -16.77 8.24 4.28
CA ILE A 95 -16.51 7.91 2.87
C ILE A 95 -16.63 6.39 2.64
N GLY A 96 -16.14 5.58 3.59
CA GLY A 96 -16.26 4.12 3.60
C GLY A 96 -17.69 3.65 3.51
N CYS A 97 -18.54 4.15 4.40
CA CYS A 97 -19.97 3.83 4.40
C CYS A 97 -20.62 4.21 3.06
N LEU A 98 -20.39 5.43 2.57
CA LEU A 98 -20.93 5.88 1.26
C LEU A 98 -20.50 4.98 0.10
N PHE A 99 -19.25 4.53 0.10
CA PHE A 99 -18.77 3.59 -0.91
C PHE A 99 -19.46 2.22 -0.81
N ILE A 100 -19.54 1.65 0.40
CA ILE A 100 -20.14 0.31 0.60
C ILE A 100 -21.63 0.31 0.18
N PHE A 101 -22.37 1.35 0.55
CA PHE A 101 -23.76 1.51 0.14
C PHE A 101 -23.91 1.73 -1.37
N SER A 102 -23.10 2.61 -1.98
CA SER A 102 -23.16 2.86 -3.43
C SER A 102 -22.73 1.66 -4.27
N ALA A 103 -21.83 0.82 -3.74
CA ALA A 103 -21.41 -0.43 -4.37
C ALA A 103 -22.45 -1.57 -4.26
N GLY A 104 -23.57 -1.34 -3.55
CA GLY A 104 -24.69 -2.28 -3.45
C GLY A 104 -24.55 -3.33 -2.36
N TYR A 105 -23.53 -3.26 -1.50
CA TYR A 105 -23.38 -4.15 -0.36
C TYR A 105 -24.34 -3.71 0.77
N ARG A 106 -25.48 -4.41 0.90
CA ARG A 106 -26.52 -4.08 1.90
C ARG A 106 -26.44 -4.90 3.19
N GLU A 107 -25.53 -5.85 3.27
CA GLU A 107 -25.37 -6.68 4.47
C GLU A 107 -24.73 -5.89 5.61
N TYR A 108 -25.48 -5.69 6.70
CA TYR A 108 -25.00 -4.97 7.89
C TYR A 108 -23.72 -5.56 8.46
N SER A 109 -23.58 -6.89 8.47
CA SER A 109 -22.38 -7.57 8.97
C SER A 109 -21.12 -7.21 8.18
N LEU A 110 -21.22 -7.05 6.84
CA LEU A 110 -20.09 -6.61 6.01
C LEU A 110 -19.71 -5.16 6.31
N LEU A 111 -20.70 -4.28 6.51
CA LEU A 111 -20.46 -2.89 6.88
C LEU A 111 -19.74 -2.78 8.23
N ILE A 112 -20.18 -3.54 9.24
CA ILE A 112 -19.54 -3.58 10.56
C ILE A 112 -18.09 -4.05 10.44
N LEU A 113 -17.83 -5.15 9.70
CA LEU A 113 -16.47 -5.63 9.46
C LEU A 113 -15.61 -4.60 8.73
N PHE A 114 -16.18 -3.87 7.77
CA PHE A 114 -15.48 -2.80 7.07
C PHE A 114 -15.07 -1.68 8.03
N ILE A 115 -15.99 -1.20 8.88
CA ILE A 115 -15.70 -0.16 9.87
C ILE A 115 -14.63 -0.63 10.86
N ILE A 116 -14.74 -1.86 11.39
CA ILE A 116 -13.74 -2.46 12.28
C ILE A 116 -12.37 -2.50 11.57
N GLY A 117 -12.33 -2.90 10.30
CA GLY A 117 -11.12 -2.88 9.50
C GLY A 117 -10.51 -1.48 9.37
N VAL A 118 -11.32 -0.46 9.07
CA VAL A 118 -10.85 0.95 8.97
C VAL A 118 -10.26 1.41 10.31
N VAL A 119 -10.94 1.12 11.41
CA VAL A 119 -10.44 1.44 12.76
C VAL A 119 -9.13 0.70 13.05
N GLY A 120 -9.07 -0.60 12.75
CA GLY A 120 -7.87 -1.43 12.92
C GLY A 120 -6.67 -0.90 12.16
N TYR A 121 -6.84 -0.56 10.88
CA TYR A 121 -5.78 0.06 10.07
C TYR A 121 -5.39 1.46 10.57
N SER A 122 -6.35 2.27 11.02
CA SER A 122 -6.06 3.60 11.58
C SER A 122 -5.16 3.52 12.81
N VAL A 123 -5.45 2.56 13.71
CA VAL A 123 -4.60 2.26 14.86
C VAL A 123 -3.25 1.74 14.38
N ASN A 124 -3.21 0.80 13.45
CA ASN A 124 -1.98 0.23 12.91
C ASN A 124 -1.05 1.32 12.35
N PHE A 125 -1.56 2.20 11.50
CA PHE A 125 -0.80 3.31 10.92
C PHE A 125 -0.32 4.30 11.99
N SER A 126 -1.14 4.57 13.02
CA SER A 126 -0.75 5.48 14.10
C SER A 126 0.36 4.89 14.97
N LEU A 127 0.25 3.60 15.33
CA LEU A 127 1.30 2.86 16.04
C LEU A 127 2.59 2.80 15.22
N PHE A 128 2.48 2.62 13.90
CA PHE A 128 3.65 2.57 13.01
C PHE A 128 4.45 3.87 13.11
N ALA A 129 3.78 5.02 13.03
CA ALA A 129 4.43 6.32 13.16
C ALA A 129 5.10 6.51 14.54
N LEU A 130 4.45 6.06 15.62
CA LEU A 130 5.00 6.14 16.96
C LEU A 130 6.22 5.23 17.14
N PHE A 131 6.16 3.97 16.72
CA PHE A 131 7.34 3.09 16.78
C PHE A 131 8.47 3.58 15.88
N GLN A 132 8.15 4.15 14.71
CA GLN A 132 9.15 4.71 13.81
C GLN A 132 9.85 5.92 14.44
N LYS A 133 9.10 6.82 15.11
CA LYS A 133 9.65 7.94 15.89
C LYS A 133 10.64 7.44 16.96
N GLU A 134 10.24 6.44 17.72
CA GLU A 134 11.07 5.86 18.81
C GLU A 134 12.17 4.91 18.30
N LYS A 135 12.33 4.75 16.98
CA LYS A 135 13.29 3.81 16.35
C LYS A 135 13.11 2.36 16.79
N LEU A 136 11.88 1.99 17.18
CA LEU A 136 11.47 0.66 17.61
C LEU A 136 11.04 -0.20 16.41
N TYR A 137 11.96 -0.40 15.46
CA TYR A 137 11.65 -1.01 14.16
C TYR A 137 11.10 -2.44 14.23
N ILE A 138 11.50 -3.24 15.24
CA ILE A 138 10.95 -4.59 15.44
C ILE A 138 9.46 -4.54 15.69
N TYR A 139 8.98 -3.62 16.53
CA TYR A 139 7.55 -3.46 16.79
C TYR A 139 6.82 -2.86 15.58
N ALA A 140 7.47 -1.97 14.84
CA ALA A 140 6.93 -1.45 13.57
C ALA A 140 6.71 -2.56 12.52
N VAL A 141 7.63 -3.53 12.43
CA VAL A 141 7.48 -4.73 11.59
C VAL A 141 6.37 -5.64 12.13
N ALA A 142 6.36 -5.86 13.45
CA ALA A 142 5.39 -6.73 14.11
C ALA A 142 3.93 -6.29 13.92
N LEU A 143 3.68 -4.99 13.70
CA LEU A 143 2.35 -4.46 13.33
C LEU A 143 1.76 -5.12 12.09
N ASN A 144 2.59 -5.53 11.13
CA ASN A 144 2.16 -6.24 9.93
C ASN A 144 2.33 -7.76 10.06
N THR A 145 3.28 -8.22 10.88
CA THR A 145 3.53 -9.65 11.10
C THR A 145 2.43 -10.32 11.89
N LEU A 146 1.87 -9.70 12.94
CA LEU A 146 0.78 -10.31 13.71
C LEU A 146 -0.46 -10.60 12.84
N PRO A 147 -0.98 -9.63 12.05
CA PRO A 147 -2.06 -9.91 11.11
C PRO A 147 -1.68 -10.95 10.05
N ALA A 148 -0.45 -10.92 9.54
CA ALA A 148 0.02 -11.85 8.52
C ALA A 148 0.12 -13.30 9.04
N LEU A 149 0.54 -13.50 10.29
CA LEU A 149 0.57 -14.82 10.92
C LEU A 149 -0.83 -15.43 11.04
N ILE A 150 -1.83 -14.64 11.41
CA ILE A 150 -3.23 -15.11 11.44
C ILE A 150 -3.70 -15.51 10.05
N LYS A 151 -3.44 -14.67 9.05
CA LYS A 151 -3.76 -14.98 7.65
C LYS A 151 -3.05 -16.25 7.18
N GLY A 152 -1.78 -16.43 7.52
CA GLY A 152 -0.99 -17.62 7.21
C GLY A 152 -1.54 -18.89 7.88
N LEU A 153 -1.89 -18.81 9.17
CA LEU A 153 -2.51 -19.92 9.90
C LEU A 153 -3.83 -20.35 9.23
N ILE A 154 -4.71 -19.39 8.93
CA ILE A 154 -5.97 -19.64 8.23
C ILE A 154 -5.71 -20.23 6.84
N ALA A 155 -4.71 -19.73 6.11
CA ALA A 155 -4.34 -20.27 4.80
C ALA A 155 -3.96 -21.76 4.89
N ILE A 156 -3.13 -22.12 5.88
CA ILE A 156 -2.75 -23.52 6.14
C ILE A 156 -4.00 -24.34 6.42
N MET A 157 -4.89 -23.87 7.31
CA MET A 157 -6.12 -24.60 7.65
C MET A 157 -7.03 -24.82 6.42
N LEU A 158 -7.09 -23.85 5.50
CA LEU A 158 -7.84 -23.97 4.25
C LEU A 158 -7.23 -24.99 3.30
N PHE A 159 -5.90 -25.02 3.16
CA PHE A 159 -5.23 -26.00 2.30
C PHE A 159 -5.41 -27.45 2.80
N PHE A 160 -5.55 -27.64 4.11
CA PHE A 160 -5.87 -28.95 4.71
C PHE A 160 -7.38 -29.27 4.72
N GLY A 161 -8.23 -28.37 4.23
CA GLY A 161 -9.67 -28.62 4.11
C GLY A 161 -10.43 -28.62 5.44
N PHE A 162 -9.92 -27.95 6.48
CA PHE A 162 -10.57 -27.93 7.79
C PHE A 162 -11.94 -27.23 7.79
N PHE A 163 -12.17 -26.29 6.88
CA PHE A 163 -13.46 -25.60 6.72
C PHE A 163 -13.60 -24.99 5.32
N ASN A 164 -14.86 -24.78 4.90
CA ASN A 164 -15.17 -24.05 3.67
C ASN A 164 -15.17 -22.55 3.93
N LEU A 165 -14.48 -21.80 3.07
CA LEU A 165 -14.43 -20.34 3.18
C LEU A 165 -15.53 -19.70 2.34
N SER A 166 -16.30 -18.81 2.95
CA SER A 166 -17.25 -17.91 2.29
C SER A 166 -16.63 -16.54 2.06
N LEU A 167 -17.22 -15.72 1.17
CA LEU A 167 -16.81 -14.32 0.98
C LEU A 167 -16.76 -13.55 2.31
N PHE A 168 -17.81 -13.70 3.12
CA PHE A 168 -17.92 -13.04 4.42
C PHE A 168 -16.78 -13.44 5.36
N SER A 169 -16.50 -14.74 5.51
CA SER A 169 -15.43 -15.23 6.39
C SER A 169 -14.04 -14.84 5.89
N ALA A 170 -13.79 -14.88 4.58
CA ALA A 170 -12.55 -14.40 3.96
C ALA A 170 -12.30 -12.90 4.26
N PHE A 171 -13.35 -12.09 4.15
CA PHE A 171 -13.27 -10.66 4.46
C PHE A 171 -13.15 -10.41 5.97
N ALA A 172 -13.84 -11.20 6.80
CA ALA A 172 -13.74 -11.12 8.26
C ALA A 172 -12.31 -11.40 8.73
N VAL A 173 -11.66 -12.47 8.25
CA VAL A 173 -10.25 -12.75 8.56
C VAL A 173 -9.36 -11.60 8.12
N PHE A 174 -9.58 -11.05 6.92
CA PHE A 174 -8.80 -9.92 6.42
C PHE A 174 -8.93 -8.67 7.31
N SER A 175 -10.15 -8.31 7.72
CA SER A 175 -10.46 -7.11 8.49
C SER A 175 -10.15 -7.25 9.98
N LEU A 176 -10.41 -8.41 10.59
CA LEU A 176 -10.20 -8.63 12.03
C LEU A 176 -8.72 -8.91 12.35
N SER A 177 -7.98 -9.54 11.45
CA SER A 177 -6.55 -9.81 11.69
C SER A 177 -5.74 -8.55 11.93
N ILE A 178 -6.09 -7.42 11.29
CA ILE A 178 -5.38 -6.15 11.50
C ILE A 178 -5.53 -5.63 12.93
N CYS A 179 -6.64 -5.94 13.62
CA CYS A 179 -6.87 -5.53 15.00
C CYS A 179 -5.86 -6.14 15.98
N THR A 180 -5.18 -7.24 15.62
CA THR A 180 -4.16 -7.84 16.49
C THR A 180 -2.94 -6.94 16.71
N SER A 181 -2.76 -5.92 15.86
CA SER A 181 -1.74 -4.89 16.09
C SER A 181 -2.00 -4.07 17.35
N LEU A 182 -3.23 -4.03 17.88
CA LEU A 182 -3.57 -3.35 19.14
C LEU A 182 -2.76 -3.87 20.34
N ILE A 183 -2.40 -5.15 20.33
CA ILE A 183 -1.61 -5.78 21.41
C ILE A 183 -0.27 -5.05 21.59
N LEU A 184 0.30 -4.53 20.49
CA LEU A 184 1.57 -3.82 20.50
C LEU A 184 1.49 -2.43 21.13
N TYR A 185 0.31 -1.85 21.33
CA TYR A 185 0.17 -0.57 22.05
C TYR A 185 0.84 -0.61 23.43
N THR A 186 0.81 -1.77 24.10
CA THR A 186 1.44 -2.01 25.41
C THR A 186 2.97 -1.90 25.40
N LYS A 187 3.60 -1.89 24.22
CA LYS A 187 5.07 -1.81 24.05
C LYS A 187 5.58 -0.39 23.83
N LEU A 188 4.72 0.61 23.86
CA LEU A 188 5.13 2.01 23.79
C LEU A 188 5.76 2.44 25.14
N PRO A 189 6.95 3.06 25.13
CA PRO A 189 7.72 3.37 26.34
C PRO A 189 7.11 4.46 27.24
N GLU A 190 6.13 5.23 26.75
CA GLU A 190 5.37 6.20 27.54
C GLU A 190 3.86 6.04 27.32
N LYS A 191 3.04 6.51 28.28
CA LYS A 191 1.59 6.72 28.09
C LYS A 191 1.38 7.86 27.10
N HIS A 192 1.55 7.57 25.81
CA HIS A 192 1.20 8.50 24.74
C HIS A 192 -0.32 8.66 24.71
N THR A 193 -0.82 9.70 25.37
CA THR A 193 -2.20 10.15 25.18
C THR A 193 -2.29 10.79 23.80
N LEU A 194 -2.93 10.07 22.87
CA LEU A 194 -3.22 10.53 21.52
C LEU A 194 -4.56 11.27 21.44
N TYR A 195 -5.25 11.42 22.56
CA TYR A 195 -6.55 12.07 22.60
C TYR A 195 -6.37 13.59 22.67
N SER A 196 -6.77 14.25 21.59
CA SER A 196 -6.88 15.70 21.54
C SER A 196 -8.02 16.05 20.61
N PHE A 197 -8.84 17.03 21.01
CA PHE A 197 -9.86 17.55 20.13
C PHE A 197 -9.22 18.29 18.93
N PRO A 198 -9.81 18.18 17.73
CA PRO A 198 -9.35 18.91 16.57
C PRO A 198 -9.30 20.41 16.87
N SER A 199 -8.14 21.03 16.63
CA SER A 199 -7.92 22.46 16.83
C SER A 199 -7.52 23.13 15.52
N LYS A 200 -7.47 24.47 15.48
CA LYS A 200 -6.95 25.21 14.31
C LYS A 200 -5.56 24.72 13.87
N LYS A 201 -4.70 24.37 14.83
CA LYS A 201 -3.35 23.84 14.56
C LYS A 201 -3.37 22.42 13.98
N THR A 202 -4.40 21.63 14.27
CA THR A 202 -4.63 20.33 13.63
C THR A 202 -4.84 20.51 12.12
N PHE A 203 -5.61 21.52 11.72
CA PHE A 203 -5.82 21.82 10.30
C PHE A 203 -4.57 22.37 9.61
N GLU A 204 -3.71 23.10 10.31
CA GLU A 204 -2.39 23.49 9.78
C GLU A 204 -1.49 22.28 9.50
N LEU A 205 -1.49 21.29 10.39
CA LEU A 205 -0.78 20.02 10.18
C LEU A 205 -1.34 19.27 8.98
N LEU A 206 -2.67 19.15 8.86
CA LEU A 206 -3.33 18.52 7.71
C LEU A 206 -3.02 19.25 6.40
N ARG A 207 -3.03 20.59 6.39
CA ARG A 207 -2.68 21.39 5.21
C ARG A 207 -1.24 21.17 4.79
N THR A 208 -0.32 21.04 5.75
CA THR A 208 1.09 20.72 5.49
C THR A 208 1.25 19.31 4.92
N ALA A 209 0.47 18.35 5.44
CA ALA A 209 0.51 16.96 5.00
C ALA A 209 -0.22 16.72 3.67
N ALA A 210 -1.15 17.59 3.27
CA ALA A 210 -2.07 17.37 2.17
C ALA A 210 -1.41 16.97 0.84
N PRO A 211 -0.33 17.62 0.35
CA PRO A 211 0.30 17.20 -0.90
C PRO A 211 0.82 15.75 -0.86
N ALA A 212 1.49 15.38 0.23
CA ALA A 212 1.93 14.01 0.45
C ALA A 212 0.76 13.05 0.67
N GLY A 213 -0.31 13.51 1.33
CA GLY A 213 -1.54 12.78 1.54
C GLY A 213 -2.24 12.42 0.22
N VAL A 214 -2.40 13.37 -0.70
CA VAL A 214 -2.98 13.13 -2.03
C VAL A 214 -2.18 12.08 -2.80
N SER A 215 -0.85 12.23 -2.86
CA SER A 215 0.02 11.26 -3.53
C SER A 215 -0.10 9.86 -2.90
N GLY A 216 -0.05 9.76 -1.57
CA GLY A 216 -0.17 8.50 -0.83
C GLY A 216 -1.54 7.83 -0.96
N LEU A 217 -2.63 8.61 -1.03
CA LEU A 217 -3.98 8.10 -1.29
C LEU A 217 -4.11 7.51 -2.68
N ILE A 218 -3.64 8.22 -3.71
CA ILE A 218 -3.67 7.73 -5.09
C ILE A 218 -2.90 6.40 -5.18
N GLY A 219 -1.70 6.35 -4.59
CA GLY A 219 -0.88 5.14 -4.57
C GLY A 219 -1.55 3.96 -3.84
N SER A 220 -2.19 4.20 -2.69
CA SER A 220 -2.77 3.12 -1.87
C SER A 220 -4.14 2.66 -2.36
N SER A 221 -4.91 3.54 -2.98
CA SER A 221 -6.20 3.22 -3.60
C SER A 221 -6.06 2.63 -5.00
N TRP A 222 -4.83 2.53 -5.51
CA TRP A 222 -4.56 2.15 -6.89
C TRP A 222 -5.18 0.82 -7.30
N SER A 223 -4.93 -0.24 -6.53
CA SER A 223 -5.53 -1.57 -6.78
C SER A 223 -7.06 -1.55 -6.67
N ALA A 224 -7.62 -0.71 -5.78
CA ALA A 224 -9.07 -0.58 -5.64
C ALA A 224 -9.69 0.10 -6.87
N ILE A 225 -9.08 1.18 -7.35
CA ILE A 225 -9.50 1.89 -8.56
C ILE A 225 -9.44 0.95 -9.76
N ALA A 226 -8.34 0.22 -9.95
CA ALA A 226 -8.18 -0.71 -11.06
C ALA A 226 -9.20 -1.86 -11.02
N ALA A 227 -9.38 -2.50 -9.85
CA ALA A 227 -10.38 -3.56 -9.68
C ALA A 227 -11.82 -3.05 -9.89
N PHE A 228 -12.11 -1.82 -9.46
CA PHE A 228 -13.42 -1.20 -9.68
C PHE A 228 -13.66 -0.91 -11.17
N ILE A 229 -12.67 -0.36 -11.88
CA ILE A 229 -12.75 -0.14 -13.34
C ILE A 229 -12.98 -1.47 -14.07
N ALA A 230 -12.23 -2.53 -13.72
CA ALA A 230 -12.44 -3.87 -14.26
C ALA A 230 -13.87 -4.39 -14.03
N LYS A 231 -14.47 -4.11 -12.86
CA LYS A 231 -15.88 -4.43 -12.56
C LYS A 231 -16.87 -3.60 -13.36
N VAL A 232 -16.59 -2.32 -13.60
CA VAL A 232 -17.51 -1.40 -14.30
C VAL A 232 -17.69 -1.81 -15.76
N PHE A 233 -16.63 -2.26 -16.43
CA PHE A 233 -16.67 -2.65 -17.84
C PHE A 233 -16.84 -4.15 -18.07
N GLY A 234 -16.68 -4.97 -17.02
CA GLY A 234 -16.83 -6.40 -17.07
C GLY A 234 -17.75 -6.88 -15.96
N THR A 235 -17.27 -7.86 -15.20
CA THR A 235 -17.98 -8.44 -14.05
C THR A 235 -17.09 -8.47 -12.82
N PHE A 236 -17.64 -8.92 -11.68
CA PHE A 236 -16.80 -9.22 -10.52
C PHE A 236 -15.73 -10.28 -10.85
N SER A 237 -16.02 -11.24 -11.73
CA SER A 237 -15.03 -12.21 -12.20
C SER A 237 -13.86 -11.53 -12.92
N SER A 238 -14.14 -10.53 -13.78
CA SER A 238 -13.10 -9.74 -14.45
C SER A 238 -12.22 -8.98 -13.44
N ALA A 239 -12.83 -8.41 -12.39
CA ALA A 239 -12.08 -7.80 -11.31
C ALA A 239 -11.25 -8.82 -10.52
N GLY A 240 -11.74 -10.05 -10.35
CA GLY A 240 -10.99 -11.16 -9.75
C GLY A 240 -9.76 -11.54 -10.55
N ILE A 241 -9.91 -11.75 -11.87
CA ILE A 241 -8.82 -12.06 -12.80
C ILE A 241 -7.74 -10.97 -12.74
N TYR A 242 -8.14 -9.70 -12.87
CA TYR A 242 -7.19 -8.59 -12.80
C TYR A 242 -6.51 -8.49 -11.43
N SER A 243 -7.27 -8.63 -10.35
CA SER A 243 -6.76 -8.45 -8.98
C SER A 243 -5.71 -9.50 -8.60
N ILE A 244 -5.81 -10.74 -9.08
CA ILE A 244 -4.75 -11.73 -8.86
C ILE A 244 -3.46 -11.30 -9.56
N ALA A 245 -3.55 -10.95 -10.84
CA ALA A 245 -2.39 -10.52 -11.60
C ALA A 245 -1.74 -9.27 -10.96
N ASP A 246 -2.54 -8.28 -10.55
CA ASP A 246 -2.09 -7.08 -9.86
C ASP A 246 -1.43 -7.38 -8.51
N LYS A 247 -2.01 -8.26 -7.68
CA LYS A 247 -1.43 -8.63 -6.36
C LYS A 247 -0.06 -9.31 -6.52
N ILE A 248 0.09 -10.18 -7.51
CA ILE A 248 1.38 -10.84 -7.80
C ILE A 248 2.39 -9.82 -8.34
N ALA A 249 1.99 -8.98 -9.29
CA ALA A 249 2.82 -7.91 -9.80
C ALA A 249 3.22 -6.89 -8.71
N ASN A 250 2.39 -6.68 -7.69
CA ASN A 250 2.74 -5.76 -6.61
C ASN A 250 3.78 -6.31 -5.63
N VAL A 251 4.09 -7.61 -5.63
CA VAL A 251 5.22 -8.16 -4.87
C VAL A 251 6.54 -7.45 -5.25
N PHE A 252 6.69 -7.03 -6.50
CA PHE A 252 7.88 -6.30 -6.98
C PHE A 252 8.02 -4.92 -6.36
N THR A 253 6.93 -4.29 -5.92
CA THR A 253 7.00 -3.02 -5.20
C THR A 253 7.69 -3.17 -3.84
N LEU A 254 7.74 -4.38 -3.26
CA LEU A 254 8.47 -4.66 -2.01
C LEU A 254 9.98 -4.49 -2.17
N VAL A 255 10.52 -4.77 -3.37
CA VAL A 255 11.91 -4.48 -3.71
C VAL A 255 12.17 -2.98 -3.57
N SER A 256 11.27 -2.15 -4.12
CA SER A 256 11.34 -0.69 -3.94
C SER A 256 11.20 -0.26 -2.48
N VAL A 257 10.27 -0.83 -1.71
CA VAL A 257 10.13 -0.49 -0.28
C VAL A 257 11.42 -0.80 0.48
N SER A 258 12.04 -1.95 0.20
CA SER A 258 13.29 -2.37 0.81
C SER A 258 14.43 -1.40 0.46
N ILE A 259 14.56 -1.02 -0.82
CA ILE A 259 15.54 -0.01 -1.26
C ILE A 259 15.26 1.35 -0.61
N SER A 260 14.01 1.81 -0.62
CA SER A 260 13.56 3.10 -0.08
C SER A 260 13.86 3.24 1.40
N THR A 261 13.64 2.19 2.18
CA THR A 261 13.89 2.15 3.63
C THR A 261 15.36 2.45 3.94
N VAL A 262 16.29 2.06 3.06
CA VAL A 262 17.74 2.32 3.19
C VAL A 262 18.15 3.63 2.54
N LEU A 263 17.58 3.92 1.37
CA LEU A 263 17.98 5.03 0.53
C LEU A 263 17.57 6.37 1.14
N LEU A 264 16.35 6.46 1.69
CA LEU A 264 15.81 7.69 2.27
C LEU A 264 16.70 8.30 3.38
N PRO A 265 17.15 7.56 4.42
CA PRO A 265 18.04 8.13 5.44
C PRO A 265 19.42 8.51 4.88
N ASN A 266 19.95 7.74 3.93
CA ASN A 266 21.24 8.07 3.30
C ASN A 266 21.17 9.33 2.44
N LEU A 267 20.06 9.54 1.72
CA LEU A 267 19.80 10.76 0.95
C LEU A 267 19.65 11.98 1.89
N ALA A 268 18.89 11.83 2.97
CA ALA A 268 18.74 12.89 3.98
C ALA A 268 20.09 13.29 4.60
N GLN A 269 20.95 12.31 4.91
CA GLN A 269 22.28 12.58 5.47
C GLN A 269 23.23 13.21 4.44
N SER A 270 23.18 12.78 3.17
CA SER A 270 23.98 13.38 2.10
C SER A 270 23.63 14.85 1.85
N LYS A 271 22.36 15.22 2.03
CA LYS A 271 21.89 16.61 1.96
C LYS A 271 22.47 17.46 3.10
N LEU A 272 22.50 16.94 4.32
CA LEU A 272 23.14 17.62 5.46
C LEU A 272 24.64 17.84 5.22
N ASP A 273 25.30 16.88 4.58
CA ASP A 273 26.72 16.95 4.22
C ASP A 273 27.02 17.83 2.97
N ASN A 274 26.02 18.46 2.34
CA ASN A 274 26.14 19.15 1.04
C ASN A 274 26.75 18.28 -0.09
N LYS A 275 26.67 16.96 0.03
CA LYS A 275 27.19 16.03 -0.98
C LYS A 275 26.16 15.84 -2.09
N ARG A 276 26.60 16.01 -3.34
CA ARG A 276 25.76 15.71 -4.51
C ARG A 276 25.39 14.23 -4.53
N ILE A 277 24.11 13.96 -4.76
CA ILE A 277 23.59 12.60 -4.93
C ILE A 277 24.32 11.92 -6.09
N ASN A 278 24.81 10.70 -5.86
CA ASN A 278 25.51 9.93 -6.88
C ASN A 278 24.52 9.35 -7.90
N LYS A 279 24.28 10.09 -8.98
CA LYS A 279 23.38 9.72 -10.09
C LYS A 279 23.72 8.35 -10.71
N LYS A 280 25.00 7.93 -10.71
CA LYS A 280 25.40 6.59 -11.21
C LYS A 280 24.85 5.46 -10.34
N LYS A 281 24.90 5.61 -9.01
CA LYS A 281 24.32 4.61 -8.08
C LYS A 281 22.81 4.45 -8.28
N LEU A 282 22.12 5.57 -8.51
CA LEU A 282 20.69 5.58 -8.79
C LEU A 282 20.37 4.85 -10.10
N GLY A 283 21.13 5.13 -11.17
CA GLY A 283 20.98 4.46 -12.46
C GLY A 283 21.20 2.94 -12.38
N VAL A 284 22.21 2.48 -11.62
CA VAL A 284 22.44 1.03 -11.40
C VAL A 284 21.26 0.38 -10.69
N LEU A 285 20.67 1.03 -9.68
CA LEU A 285 19.49 0.51 -9.00
C LEU A 285 18.27 0.44 -9.94
N CYS A 286 18.09 1.44 -10.81
CA CYS A 286 17.03 1.41 -11.83
C CYS A 286 17.19 0.21 -12.78
N ILE A 287 18.42 -0.01 -13.30
CA ILE A 287 18.72 -1.12 -14.20
C ILE A 287 18.47 -2.45 -13.50
N LEU A 288 19.00 -2.63 -12.28
CA LEU A 288 18.81 -3.86 -11.52
C LEU A 288 17.33 -4.16 -11.28
N THR A 289 16.54 -3.16 -10.90
CA THR A 289 15.09 -3.30 -10.67
C THR A 289 14.37 -3.70 -11.96
N ALA A 290 14.72 -3.09 -13.10
CA ALA A 290 14.14 -3.42 -14.39
C ALA A 290 14.51 -4.84 -14.85
N THR A 291 15.78 -5.25 -14.70
CA THR A 291 16.25 -6.60 -15.03
C THR A 291 15.58 -7.67 -14.18
N MET A 292 15.41 -7.42 -12.87
CA MET A 292 14.68 -8.34 -11.99
C MET A 292 13.22 -8.52 -12.44
N GLY A 293 12.55 -7.45 -12.87
CA GLY A 293 11.21 -7.52 -13.44
C GLY A 293 11.16 -8.48 -14.64
N LEU A 294 12.06 -8.30 -15.61
CA LEU A 294 12.12 -9.14 -16.81
C LEU A 294 12.39 -10.62 -16.52
N LEU A 295 13.35 -10.93 -15.64
CA LEU A 295 13.66 -12.32 -15.27
C LEU A 295 12.47 -13.02 -14.62
N THR A 296 11.63 -12.27 -13.90
CA THR A 296 10.56 -12.87 -13.11
C THR A 296 9.30 -13.13 -13.94
N VAL A 297 9.11 -12.45 -15.07
CA VAL A 297 8.07 -12.80 -16.06
C VAL A 297 8.17 -14.27 -16.47
N GLY A 298 9.41 -14.77 -16.68
CA GLY A 298 9.65 -16.18 -16.98
C GLY A 298 9.26 -17.11 -15.83
N ALA A 299 9.64 -16.77 -14.60
CA ALA A 299 9.34 -17.57 -13.41
C ALA A 299 7.84 -17.61 -13.09
N THR A 300 7.12 -16.50 -13.26
CA THR A 300 5.70 -16.41 -12.94
C THR A 300 4.84 -17.26 -13.86
N ARG A 301 5.20 -17.41 -15.14
CA ARG A 301 4.48 -18.29 -16.07
C ARG A 301 4.49 -19.76 -15.63
N VAL A 302 5.56 -20.21 -14.96
CA VAL A 302 5.67 -21.59 -14.45
C VAL A 302 4.95 -21.75 -13.11
N LEU A 303 5.13 -20.81 -12.19
CA LEU A 303 4.58 -20.92 -10.83
C LEU A 303 3.08 -20.63 -10.76
N PHE A 304 2.53 -19.81 -11.67
CA PHE A 304 1.14 -19.36 -11.59
C PHE A 304 0.13 -20.51 -11.70
N PRO A 305 0.18 -21.41 -12.70
CA PRO A 305 -0.80 -22.50 -12.82
C PRO A 305 -0.74 -23.45 -11.63
N ILE A 306 0.45 -23.67 -11.05
CA ILE A 306 0.64 -24.54 -9.88
C ILE A 306 -0.09 -23.98 -8.65
N VAL A 307 -0.04 -22.66 -8.47
CA VAL A 307 -0.59 -21.99 -7.28
C VAL A 307 -2.09 -21.69 -7.43
N PHE A 308 -2.54 -21.21 -8.59
CA PHE A 308 -3.91 -20.70 -8.77
C PHE A 308 -4.81 -21.61 -9.63
N GLY A 309 -4.23 -22.56 -10.36
CA GLY A 309 -4.96 -23.44 -11.28
C GLY A 309 -5.56 -22.72 -12.49
N ASP A 310 -6.34 -23.45 -13.28
CA ASP A 310 -6.91 -22.97 -14.54
C ASP A 310 -7.99 -21.89 -14.36
N LYS A 311 -8.57 -21.79 -13.16
CA LYS A 311 -9.60 -20.80 -12.80
C LYS A 311 -9.16 -19.36 -13.09
N PHE A 312 -7.86 -19.08 -13.07
CA PHE A 312 -7.29 -17.76 -13.30
C PHE A 312 -6.34 -17.73 -14.51
N ALA A 313 -6.50 -18.64 -15.48
CA ALA A 313 -5.61 -18.71 -16.65
C ALA A 313 -5.49 -17.36 -17.39
N ASP A 314 -6.59 -16.63 -17.52
CA ASP A 314 -6.63 -15.30 -18.16
C ASP A 314 -5.76 -14.25 -17.45
N SER A 315 -5.48 -14.43 -16.15
CA SER A 315 -4.62 -13.54 -15.38
C SER A 315 -3.16 -13.60 -15.83
N ILE A 316 -2.71 -14.72 -16.43
CA ILE A 316 -1.31 -14.92 -16.83
C ILE A 316 -0.91 -13.90 -17.90
N ASN A 317 -1.77 -13.68 -18.90
CA ASN A 317 -1.50 -12.73 -19.97
C ASN A 317 -1.42 -11.28 -19.45
N LEU A 318 -2.24 -10.96 -18.44
CA LEU A 318 -2.22 -9.65 -17.80
C LEU A 318 -0.96 -9.47 -16.93
N LEU A 319 -0.54 -10.55 -16.27
CA LEU A 319 0.55 -10.55 -15.31
C LEU A 319 1.85 -10.07 -15.95
N ASP A 320 2.17 -10.50 -17.18
CA ASP A 320 3.38 -10.09 -17.88
C ASP A 320 3.47 -8.56 -18.04
N ILE A 321 2.37 -7.92 -18.47
CA ILE A 321 2.29 -6.46 -18.63
C ILE A 321 2.35 -5.77 -17.27
N LEU A 322 1.64 -6.30 -16.27
CA LEU A 322 1.58 -5.73 -14.93
C LEU A 322 2.92 -5.82 -14.19
N ILE A 323 3.72 -6.87 -14.39
CA ILE A 323 5.08 -6.98 -13.82
C ILE A 323 5.99 -5.86 -14.34
N ILE A 324 5.93 -5.58 -15.64
CA ILE A 324 6.71 -4.48 -16.24
C ILE A 324 6.24 -3.14 -15.66
N ALA A 325 4.92 -2.93 -15.58
CA ALA A 325 4.37 -1.71 -14.98
C ALA A 325 4.74 -1.55 -13.49
N ALA A 326 4.71 -2.64 -12.73
CA ALA A 326 5.10 -2.67 -11.33
C ALA A 326 6.60 -2.40 -11.15
N SER A 327 7.45 -2.85 -12.08
CA SER A 327 8.88 -2.55 -12.09
C SER A 327 9.13 -1.05 -12.32
N PHE A 328 8.41 -0.41 -13.24
CA PHE A 328 8.48 1.04 -13.42
C PHE A 328 7.95 1.80 -12.21
N THR A 329 6.85 1.33 -11.62
CA THR A 329 6.32 1.88 -10.37
C THR A 329 7.31 1.71 -9.21
N ALA A 330 8.00 0.58 -9.10
CA ALA A 330 9.04 0.36 -8.10
C ALA A 330 10.17 1.38 -8.25
N ILE A 331 10.64 1.62 -9.48
CA ILE A 331 11.65 2.65 -9.75
C ILE A 331 11.16 4.03 -9.34
N HIS A 332 9.96 4.39 -9.79
CA HIS A 332 9.30 5.65 -9.43
C HIS A 332 9.23 5.84 -7.91
N ASN A 333 8.74 4.84 -7.16
CA ASN A 333 8.50 4.93 -5.73
C ASN A 333 9.79 5.23 -4.94
N PHE A 334 10.93 4.60 -5.26
CA PHE A 334 12.15 4.95 -4.54
C PHE A 334 12.72 6.31 -4.93
N LEU A 335 12.46 6.80 -6.15
CA LEU A 335 12.80 8.15 -6.58
C LEU A 335 11.98 9.22 -5.84
N GLU A 336 10.76 8.91 -5.40
CA GLU A 336 9.94 9.83 -4.60
C GLU A 336 10.63 10.28 -3.31
N ASN A 337 11.47 9.41 -2.72
CA ASN A 337 12.26 9.72 -1.52
C ASN A 337 13.10 10.99 -1.67
N TYR A 338 13.56 11.29 -2.90
CA TYR A 338 14.27 12.54 -3.18
C TYR A 338 13.41 13.77 -2.89
N PHE A 339 12.15 13.78 -3.32
CA PHE A 339 11.24 14.90 -3.12
C PHE A 339 10.79 15.05 -1.67
N PHE A 340 10.72 13.94 -0.92
CA PHE A 340 10.51 14.00 0.53
C PHE A 340 11.68 14.69 1.24
N VAL A 341 12.93 14.39 0.85
CA VAL A 341 14.14 15.04 1.38
C VAL A 341 14.26 16.51 0.93
N GLU A 342 13.80 16.81 -0.29
CA GLU A 342 13.73 18.18 -0.82
C GLU A 342 12.52 18.99 -0.32
N GLN A 343 11.65 18.40 0.49
CA GLN A 343 10.37 19.01 0.92
C GLN A 343 9.49 19.51 -0.24
N ALA A 344 9.70 18.96 -1.44
CA ALA A 344 9.00 19.33 -2.66
C ALA A 344 7.80 18.41 -2.93
N THR A 345 7.02 18.11 -1.88
CA THR A 345 5.91 17.15 -1.91
C THR A 345 4.75 17.57 -2.82
N HIS A 346 4.66 18.86 -3.17
CA HIS A 346 3.72 19.35 -4.18
C HIS A 346 4.01 18.77 -5.57
N LYS A 347 5.29 18.52 -5.92
CA LYS A 347 5.66 17.86 -7.18
C LYS A 347 5.20 16.40 -7.19
N LEU A 348 5.29 15.70 -6.06
CA LEU A 348 4.79 14.33 -5.91
C LEU A 348 3.28 14.26 -6.16
N ALA A 349 2.52 15.19 -5.54
CA ALA A 349 1.08 15.27 -5.76
C ALA A 349 0.73 15.46 -7.26
N ALA A 350 1.46 16.36 -7.94
CA ALA A 350 1.26 16.60 -9.37
C ALA A 350 1.60 15.35 -10.23
N ILE A 351 2.69 14.65 -9.94
CA ILE A 351 3.07 13.41 -10.63
C ILE A 351 2.00 12.33 -10.40
N SER A 352 1.54 12.14 -9.16
CA SER A 352 0.52 11.13 -8.84
C SER A 352 -0.82 11.46 -9.50
N LEU A 353 -1.20 12.73 -9.55
CA LEU A 353 -2.43 13.16 -10.23
C LEU A 353 -2.33 12.92 -11.73
N LEU A 354 -1.22 13.31 -12.37
CA LEU A 354 -0.95 13.03 -13.78
C LEU A 354 -0.99 11.52 -14.07
N LYS A 355 -0.34 10.71 -13.22
CA LYS A 355 -0.35 9.25 -13.31
C LYS A 355 -1.78 8.70 -13.29
N LEU A 356 -2.60 9.17 -12.34
CA LEU A 356 -4.00 8.75 -12.23
C LEU A 356 -4.84 9.19 -13.43
N THR A 357 -4.68 10.43 -13.89
CA THR A 357 -5.40 10.96 -15.05
C THR A 357 -5.08 10.15 -16.30
N VAL A 358 -3.79 9.87 -16.56
CA VAL A 358 -3.37 9.03 -17.69
C VAL A 358 -3.94 7.62 -17.55
N PHE A 359 -3.89 7.02 -16.36
CA PHE A 359 -4.45 5.68 -16.13
C PHE A 359 -5.93 5.63 -16.44
N VAL A 360 -6.73 6.54 -15.88
CA VAL A 360 -8.18 6.57 -16.09
C VAL A 360 -8.50 6.85 -17.56
N ALA A 361 -7.86 7.85 -18.19
CA ALA A 361 -8.10 8.18 -19.58
C ALA A 361 -7.82 6.98 -20.51
N VAL A 362 -6.64 6.36 -20.38
CA VAL A 362 -6.26 5.22 -21.21
C VAL A 362 -7.13 3.99 -20.92
N ALA A 363 -7.48 3.74 -19.65
CA ALA A 363 -8.34 2.62 -19.28
C ALA A 363 -9.73 2.74 -19.91
N PHE A 364 -10.37 3.92 -19.81
CA PHE A 364 -11.68 4.15 -20.41
C PHE A 364 -11.64 4.07 -21.94
N SER A 365 -10.56 4.52 -22.58
CA SER A 365 -10.41 4.42 -24.04
C SER A 365 -10.14 3.00 -24.54
N LEU A 366 -9.33 2.21 -23.84
CA LEU A 366 -8.87 0.89 -24.33
C LEU A 366 -9.70 -0.29 -23.83
N MET A 367 -10.38 -0.18 -22.69
CA MET A 367 -11.10 -1.36 -22.17
C MET A 367 -12.33 -1.74 -23.01
N GLY A 368 -12.94 -0.78 -23.72
CA GLY A 368 -14.05 -1.10 -24.63
C GLY A 368 -13.63 -2.01 -25.79
N THR A 369 -12.37 -1.93 -26.22
CA THR A 369 -11.84 -2.69 -27.37
C THR A 369 -10.94 -3.86 -26.98
N TYR A 370 -10.12 -3.70 -25.93
CA TYR A 370 -9.12 -4.68 -25.49
C TYR A 370 -9.43 -5.34 -24.14
N GLY A 371 -10.59 -5.04 -23.53
CA GLY A 371 -10.99 -5.61 -22.24
C GLY A 371 -9.95 -5.40 -21.14
N LEU A 372 -9.66 -6.46 -20.35
CA LEU A 372 -8.70 -6.40 -19.25
C LEU A 372 -7.26 -6.11 -19.70
N THR A 373 -6.89 -6.50 -20.92
CA THR A 373 -5.58 -6.16 -21.49
C THR A 373 -5.46 -4.65 -21.66
N GLY A 374 -6.55 -3.97 -22.05
CA GLY A 374 -6.60 -2.50 -22.09
C GLY A 374 -6.32 -1.85 -20.74
N LEU A 375 -6.80 -2.45 -19.64
CA LEU A 375 -6.52 -1.98 -18.28
C LEU A 375 -5.04 -2.17 -17.90
N ALA A 376 -4.44 -3.31 -18.25
CA ALA A 376 -3.02 -3.55 -18.05
C ALA A 376 -2.14 -2.59 -18.89
N ILE A 377 -2.57 -2.26 -20.12
CA ILE A 377 -1.90 -1.26 -20.97
C ILE A 377 -2.01 0.15 -20.35
N ALA A 378 -3.15 0.49 -19.76
CA ALA A 378 -3.32 1.74 -19.02
C ALA A 378 -2.34 1.82 -17.83
N GLN A 379 -2.14 0.71 -17.13
CA GLN A 379 -1.23 0.60 -15.99
C GLN A 379 0.23 0.88 -16.37
N ILE A 380 0.73 0.23 -17.43
CA ILE A 380 2.10 0.44 -17.91
C ILE A 380 2.28 1.85 -18.47
N SER A 381 1.28 2.39 -19.17
CA SER A 381 1.31 3.76 -19.70
C SER A 381 1.42 4.79 -18.58
N ALA A 382 0.57 4.69 -17.57
CA ALA A 382 0.60 5.56 -16.40
C ALA A 382 1.92 5.47 -15.63
N SER A 383 2.43 4.24 -15.43
CA SER A 383 3.71 4.01 -14.74
C SER A 383 4.89 4.59 -15.51
N THR A 384 4.87 4.50 -16.85
CA THR A 384 5.88 5.08 -17.74
C THR A 384 5.86 6.60 -17.67
N VAL A 385 4.68 7.23 -17.79
CA VAL A 385 4.54 8.69 -17.70
C VAL A 385 5.04 9.20 -16.33
N ALA A 386 4.69 8.51 -15.25
CA ALA A 386 5.16 8.86 -13.91
C ALA A 386 6.69 8.80 -13.80
N LEU A 387 7.30 7.73 -14.33
CA LEU A 387 8.75 7.54 -14.33
C LEU A 387 9.50 8.60 -15.17
N ILE A 388 8.95 8.96 -16.34
CA ILE A 388 9.52 10.02 -17.18
C ILE A 388 9.43 11.36 -16.45
N THR A 389 8.25 11.69 -15.91
CA THR A 389 7.99 12.97 -15.24
C THR A 389 8.89 13.15 -14.01
N ILE A 390 9.00 12.12 -13.17
CA ILE A 390 9.86 12.19 -11.98
C ILE A 390 11.34 12.34 -12.37
N SER A 391 11.77 11.66 -13.43
CA SER A 391 13.15 11.76 -13.93
C SER A 391 13.43 13.19 -14.41
N VAL A 392 12.56 13.77 -15.24
CA VAL A 392 12.71 15.16 -15.72
C VAL A 392 12.85 16.15 -14.56
N PHE A 393 12.05 15.99 -13.50
CA PHE A 393 12.14 16.87 -12.32
C PHE A 393 13.38 16.67 -11.45
N ILE A 394 14.05 15.52 -11.52
CA ILE A 394 15.31 15.27 -10.80
C ILE A 394 16.52 15.79 -11.60
N TYR A 395 16.45 15.78 -12.93
CA TYR A 395 17.55 16.17 -13.81
C TYR A 395 17.56 17.66 -14.19
N ARG A 396 16.42 18.35 -14.13
CA ARG A 396 16.35 19.82 -14.10
C ARG A 396 16.69 20.34 -12.71
#